data_AF-X1TIB1-F1
#
_entry.id   AF-X1TIB1-F1
#
_cell.length_a   1.000
_cell.length_b   1.000
_cell.length_c   1.000
_cell.angle_alpha   90.00
_cell.angle_beta   90.00
_cell.angle_gamma   90.00
#
_symmetry.space_group_name_H-M   'P 1'
#
loop_
_entity.id
_entity.type
_entity.pdbx_description
1 polymer ?
#
loop_
_entity_poly.entity_id
_entity_poly.type
_entity_poly.pdbx_seq_one_letter_code
_entity_poly.pdbx_strand_id
1 'polypeptide(L)'
;MFFVFNNLELIDVPHDADRKSNGNTLIVSASFSEMLNHLNRIDDQQPVEPNNPAHKVYEVDPKGNVIWELRGLAYPHEVLELPNGHLLIADTGYNRVIEVDYPNKSIIWSWEPAQINWTKVNPEWDSDHYYNNPSTYDWSHLNDVDFKQYSTWNSCLISIRNFDNSKGFCS
;
A
#
# COMPACT_ATOMS: atom_id res chain seq x y z
N MET A 1 -11.70 16.69 9.43
CA MET A 1 -12.82 16.08 10.19
C MET A 1 -12.22 14.95 11.00
N PHE A 2 -12.36 14.93 12.33
CA PHE A 2 -11.80 13.88 13.18
C PHE A 2 -12.87 12.81 13.42
N PHE A 3 -12.54 11.53 13.23
CA PHE A 3 -13.38 10.41 13.63
C PHE A 3 -12.87 9.88 14.99
N VAL A 4 -13.79 9.66 15.94
CA VAL A 4 -13.48 9.00 17.21
C VAL A 4 -14.11 7.61 17.15
N PHE A 5 -13.27 6.57 17.04
CA PHE A 5 -13.73 5.18 17.12
C PHE A 5 -13.89 4.82 18.59
N ASN A 6 -15.12 4.53 19.03
CA ASN A 6 -15.45 4.25 20.44
C ASN A 6 -15.31 2.78 20.85
N ASN A 7 -14.70 1.92 20.02
CA ASN A 7 -14.42 0.54 20.40
C ASN A 7 -12.94 0.38 20.78
N LEU A 8 -12.72 0.25 22.08
CA LEU A 8 -11.43 0.05 22.77
C LEU A 8 -10.75 -1.32 22.49
N GLU A 9 -11.20 -2.08 21.48
CA GLU A 9 -10.60 -3.38 21.12
C GLU A 9 -9.67 -3.34 19.89
N LEU A 10 -9.44 -2.16 19.29
CA LEU A 10 -8.67 -2.07 18.04
C LEU A 10 -7.15 -2.11 18.30
N ILE A 11 -6.59 -3.32 18.16
CA ILE A 11 -5.16 -3.61 17.87
C ILE A 11 -4.77 -3.11 16.46
N ASP A 12 -5.75 -2.62 15.70
CA ASP A 12 -5.63 -2.08 14.35
C ASP A 12 -5.28 -0.58 14.41
N VAL A 13 -4.21 -0.20 13.73
CA VAL A 13 -3.78 1.19 13.54
C VAL A 13 -4.24 1.64 12.15
N PRO A 14 -5.09 2.67 12.05
CA PRO A 14 -5.43 3.23 10.76
C PRO A 14 -4.22 3.94 10.15
N HIS A 15 -3.90 3.63 8.89
CA HIS A 15 -2.86 4.33 8.15
C HIS A 15 -3.42 5.49 7.31
N ASP A 16 -4.58 5.25 6.71
CA ASP A 16 -5.20 6.18 5.78
C ASP A 16 -6.74 6.05 5.84
N ALA A 17 -7.41 7.11 5.44
CA ALA A 17 -8.85 7.12 5.28
C ALA A 17 -9.29 8.03 4.12
N ASP A 18 -9.98 7.45 3.15
CA ASP A 18 -10.52 8.15 1.99
C ASP A 18 -12.04 8.28 2.04
N ARG A 19 -12.56 9.43 1.61
CA ARG A 19 -14.00 9.71 1.64
C ARG A 19 -14.62 9.45 0.28
N LYS A 20 -15.55 8.50 0.24
CA LYS A 20 -16.33 8.19 -0.96
C LYS A 20 -17.38 9.24 -1.23
N SER A 21 -17.75 9.36 -2.51
CA SER A 21 -18.79 10.28 -2.98
C SER A 21 -20.17 10.02 -2.37
N ASN A 22 -20.45 8.78 -1.94
CA ASN A 22 -21.70 8.38 -1.29
C ASN A 22 -21.77 8.74 0.21
N GLY A 23 -20.70 9.33 0.77
CA GLY A 23 -20.61 9.72 2.18
C GLY A 23 -20.01 8.66 3.12
N ASN A 24 -19.72 7.46 2.63
CA ASN A 24 -18.98 6.44 3.38
C ASN A 24 -17.49 6.78 3.42
N THR A 25 -16.74 6.09 4.28
CA THR A 25 -15.29 6.24 4.39
C THR A 25 -14.61 4.89 4.24
N LEU A 26 -13.64 4.82 3.35
CA LEU A 26 -12.68 3.73 3.29
C LEU A 26 -11.61 3.99 4.32
N ILE A 27 -11.17 2.96 5.02
CA ILE A 27 -10.11 3.02 6.02
C ILE A 27 -9.14 1.89 5.74
N VAL A 28 -7.86 2.23 5.69
CA VAL A 28 -6.77 1.26 5.69
C VAL A 28 -6.31 1.07 7.11
N SER A 29 -6.17 -0.19 7.53
CA SER A 29 -5.56 -0.51 8.82
C SER A 29 -4.39 -1.47 8.69
N ALA A 30 -3.51 -1.40 9.68
CA ALA A 30 -2.43 -2.34 9.90
C ALA A 30 -2.22 -2.68 11.38
N SER A 31 -1.33 -3.62 11.70
CA SER A 31 -1.04 -4.01 13.09
C SER A 31 -0.13 -3.00 13.80
N PHE A 32 -0.43 -2.66 15.06
CA PHE A 32 0.45 -1.80 15.88
C PHE A 32 1.86 -2.38 16.08
N SER A 33 1.98 -3.71 16.18
CA SER A 33 3.29 -4.39 16.29
C SER A 33 4.16 -4.12 15.07
N GLU A 34 3.54 -4.09 13.90
CA GLU A 34 4.22 -3.84 12.63
C GLU A 34 4.68 -2.38 12.49
N MET A 35 3.91 -1.43 13.05
CA MET A 35 4.29 -0.02 13.13
C MET A 35 5.54 0.20 14.00
N LEU A 36 5.68 -0.50 15.13
CA LEU A 36 6.86 -0.38 15.99
C LEU A 36 8.12 -0.98 15.36
N ASN A 37 7.98 -1.95 14.46
CA ASN A 37 9.08 -2.70 13.87
C ASN A 37 9.56 -2.15 12.51
N HIS A 38 9.19 -0.92 12.13
CA HIS A 38 9.58 -0.32 10.84
C HIS A 38 11.08 -0.39 10.53
N LEU A 39 11.96 -0.23 11.53
CA LEU A 39 13.41 -0.31 11.32
C LEU A 39 13.89 -1.74 11.06
N ASN A 40 13.29 -2.73 11.72
CA ASN A 40 13.67 -4.14 11.56
C ASN A 40 13.18 -4.69 10.21
N ARG A 41 12.08 -4.17 9.66
CA ARG A 41 11.48 -4.64 8.40
C ARG A 41 12.37 -4.50 7.17
N ILE A 42 13.24 -3.49 7.13
CA ILE A 42 14.19 -3.31 6.03
C ILE A 42 15.30 -4.38 6.08
N ASP A 43 15.58 -4.94 7.26
CA ASP A 43 16.60 -5.97 7.48
C ASP A 43 16.02 -7.39 7.57
N ASP A 44 14.75 -7.52 7.95
CA ASP A 44 14.04 -8.79 8.03
C ASP A 44 13.59 -9.22 6.63
N GLN A 45 14.30 -10.18 6.03
CA GLN A 45 13.93 -10.88 4.79
C GLN A 45 12.63 -11.69 4.90
N GLN A 46 11.79 -11.44 5.92
CA GLN A 46 10.51 -12.08 6.12
C GLN A 46 9.40 -11.15 5.64
N PRO A 47 8.49 -11.62 4.77
CA PRO A 47 7.37 -10.80 4.31
C PRO A 47 6.48 -10.44 5.49
N VAL A 48 5.87 -9.26 5.44
CA VAL A 48 4.79 -8.95 6.38
C VAL A 48 3.66 -9.95 6.11
N GLU A 49 3.33 -10.76 7.12
CA GLU A 49 2.39 -11.86 6.95
C GLU A 49 1.06 -11.37 6.36
N PRO A 50 0.69 -11.87 5.16
CA PRO A 50 -0.61 -11.58 4.61
C PRO A 50 -1.69 -12.26 5.44
N ASN A 51 -2.90 -11.73 5.39
CA ASN A 51 -4.05 -12.20 6.18
C ASN A 51 -3.94 -11.95 7.69
N ASN A 52 -2.95 -11.17 8.16
CA ASN A 52 -3.07 -10.56 9.47
C ASN A 52 -4.43 -9.83 9.54
N PRO A 53 -5.28 -10.10 10.54
CA PRO A 53 -6.64 -9.55 10.58
C PRO A 53 -6.67 -8.02 10.70
N ALA A 54 -5.56 -7.41 11.10
CA ALA A 54 -5.36 -5.97 11.13
C ALA A 54 -5.07 -5.39 9.74
N HIS A 55 -4.51 -6.16 8.81
CA HIS A 55 -4.11 -5.72 7.47
C HIS A 55 -5.31 -5.81 6.52
N LYS A 56 -6.02 -4.69 6.39
CA LYS A 56 -7.26 -4.64 5.60
C LYS A 56 -7.59 -3.24 5.14
N VAL A 57 -8.42 -3.19 4.12
CA VAL A 57 -9.22 -2.01 3.78
C VAL A 57 -10.66 -2.32 4.18
N TYR A 58 -11.34 -1.38 4.83
CA TYR A 58 -12.75 -1.54 5.17
C TYR A 58 -13.54 -0.26 4.96
N GLU A 59 -14.82 -0.41 4.61
CA GLU A 59 -15.73 0.71 4.39
C GLU A 59 -16.66 0.86 5.59
N VAL A 60 -16.75 2.09 6.11
CA VAL A 60 -17.68 2.48 7.18
C VAL A 60 -18.73 3.44 6.68
N ASP A 61 -19.97 3.25 7.10
CA ASP A 61 -21.05 4.21 6.86
C ASP A 61 -20.95 5.44 7.78
N PRO A 62 -21.72 6.52 7.57
CA PRO A 62 -21.70 7.71 8.43
C PRO A 62 -22.09 7.47 9.89
N LYS A 63 -22.67 6.30 10.21
CA LYS A 63 -23.02 5.90 11.58
C LYS A 63 -21.89 5.10 12.24
N GLY A 64 -20.82 4.79 11.52
CA GLY A 64 -19.67 4.01 11.99
C GLY A 64 -19.83 2.50 11.83
N ASN A 65 -20.84 2.02 11.10
CA ASN A 65 -20.98 0.59 10.83
C ASN A 65 -20.01 0.16 9.73
N VAL A 66 -19.26 -0.91 9.95
CA VAL A 66 -18.48 -1.56 8.89
C VAL A 66 -19.46 -2.28 7.95
N ILE A 67 -19.45 -1.91 6.67
CA ILE A 67 -20.38 -2.46 5.66
C ILE A 67 -19.67 -3.30 4.59
N TRP A 68 -18.34 -3.21 4.50
CA TRP A 68 -17.51 -3.98 3.58
C TRP A 68 -16.06 -4.06 4.10
N GLU A 69 -15.34 -5.12 3.72
CA GLU A 69 -13.91 -5.28 3.99
C GLU A 69 -13.18 -6.10 2.92
N LEU A 70 -11.93 -5.75 2.67
CA LEU A 70 -10.95 -6.50 1.89
C LEU A 70 -9.78 -6.89 2.80
N ARG A 71 -9.43 -8.18 2.78
CA ARG A 71 -8.34 -8.79 3.55
C ARG A 71 -7.33 -9.43 2.60
N GLY A 72 -6.26 -10.00 3.17
CA GLY A 72 -5.19 -10.65 2.39
C GLY A 72 -4.14 -9.69 1.86
N LEU A 73 -4.17 -8.45 2.33
CA LEU A 73 -3.14 -7.43 2.10
C LEU A 73 -1.97 -7.63 3.07
N ALA A 74 -0.82 -7.06 2.73
CA ALA A 74 0.37 -7.06 3.56
C ALA A 74 0.74 -5.61 3.90
N TYR A 75 0.42 -5.20 5.13
CA TYR A 75 0.69 -3.85 5.64
C TYR A 75 0.27 -2.73 4.69
N PRO A 76 -1.00 -2.66 4.25
CA PRO A 76 -1.42 -1.63 3.31
C PRO A 76 -1.30 -0.24 3.93
N HIS A 77 -0.95 0.76 3.13
CA HIS A 77 -0.79 2.14 3.61
C HIS A 77 -1.90 3.07 3.16
N GLU A 78 -2.45 2.86 1.96
CA GLU A 78 -3.37 3.82 1.36
C GLU A 78 -4.45 3.11 0.54
N VAL A 79 -5.63 3.73 0.48
CA VAL A 79 -6.72 3.39 -0.41
C VAL A 79 -7.34 4.65 -0.99
N LEU A 80 -7.67 4.62 -2.28
CA LEU A 80 -8.50 5.65 -2.91
C LEU A 80 -9.56 5.04 -3.82
N GLU A 81 -10.73 5.70 -3.87
CA GLU A 81 -11.77 5.39 -4.85
C GLU A 81 -11.43 6.02 -6.22
N LEU A 82 -11.36 5.18 -7.25
CA LEU A 82 -11.17 5.62 -8.64
C LEU A 82 -12.49 6.10 -9.27
N PRO A 83 -12.46 6.93 -10.33
CA PRO A 83 -13.68 7.40 -11.01
C PRO A 83 -14.59 6.30 -11.58
N ASN A 84 -14.04 5.11 -11.84
CA ASN A 84 -14.80 3.94 -12.29
C ASN A 84 -15.44 3.15 -11.12
N GLY A 85 -15.23 3.56 -9.87
CA GLY A 85 -15.73 2.91 -8.66
C GLY A 85 -14.85 1.77 -8.13
N HIS A 86 -13.74 1.47 -8.80
CA HIS A 86 -12.73 0.54 -8.29
C HIS A 86 -11.89 1.21 -7.19
N LEU A 87 -11.10 0.41 -6.48
CA LEU A 87 -10.17 0.90 -5.47
C LEU A 87 -8.74 0.77 -5.95
N LEU A 88 -7.92 1.80 -5.75
CA LEU A 88 -6.47 1.71 -5.90
C LEU A 88 -5.85 1.65 -4.51
N ILE A 89 -4.95 0.70 -4.28
CA ILE A 89 -4.40 0.40 -2.95
C ILE A 89 -2.88 0.29 -3.01
N ALA A 90 -2.19 0.96 -2.08
CA ALA A 90 -0.78 0.73 -1.80
C ALA A 90 -0.62 -0.47 -0.85
N ASP A 91 -0.28 -1.64 -1.40
CA ASP A 91 -0.11 -2.91 -0.69
C ASP A 91 1.39 -3.11 -0.36
N THR A 92 1.85 -2.28 0.58
CA THR A 92 3.26 -1.95 0.84
C THR A 92 4.15 -3.16 1.09
N GLY A 93 3.73 -4.09 1.95
CA GLY A 93 4.50 -5.29 2.28
C GLY A 93 4.72 -6.22 1.09
N TYR A 94 3.81 -6.19 0.11
CA TYR A 94 3.95 -6.88 -1.16
C TYR A 94 4.69 -6.07 -2.24
N ASN A 95 5.15 -4.86 -1.94
CA ASN A 95 5.82 -3.95 -2.88
C ASN A 95 5.02 -3.72 -4.17
N ARG A 96 3.70 -3.53 -4.04
CA ARG A 96 2.83 -3.33 -5.21
C ARG A 96 1.75 -2.28 -4.98
N VAL A 97 1.29 -1.71 -6.09
CA VAL A 97 0.00 -1.04 -6.17
C VAL A 97 -0.97 -1.98 -6.88
N ILE A 98 -2.20 -2.10 -6.35
CA ILE A 98 -3.25 -2.94 -6.95
C ILE A 98 -4.50 -2.13 -7.23
N GLU A 99 -5.17 -2.42 -8.34
CA GLU A 99 -6.55 -2.00 -8.59
C GLU A 99 -7.48 -3.17 -8.27
N VAL A 100 -8.46 -2.92 -7.41
CA VAL A 100 -9.45 -3.91 -6.96
C VAL A 100 -10.82 -3.54 -7.50
N ASP A 101 -11.45 -4.52 -8.15
CA ASP A 101 -12.86 -4.45 -8.54
C ASP A 101 -13.74 -4.43 -7.28
N TYR A 102 -14.26 -3.26 -6.94
CA TYR A 102 -15.16 -3.07 -5.81
C TYR A 102 -16.63 -3.18 -6.27
N PRO A 103 -17.47 -3.94 -5.54
CA PRO A 103 -17.22 -4.59 -4.24
C PRO A 103 -16.74 -6.05 -4.34
N ASN A 104 -16.42 -6.55 -5.54
CA ASN A 104 -16.16 -7.97 -5.83
C ASN A 104 -14.84 -8.52 -5.24
N LYS A 105 -13.91 -7.65 -4.83
CA LYS A 105 -12.61 -7.99 -4.19
C LYS A 105 -11.59 -8.64 -5.11
N SER A 106 -11.83 -8.68 -6.42
CA SER A 106 -10.88 -9.21 -7.39
C SER A 106 -9.81 -8.18 -7.71
N ILE A 107 -8.54 -8.57 -7.71
CA ILE A 107 -7.45 -7.75 -8.25
C ILE A 107 -7.52 -7.82 -9.77
N ILE A 108 -7.68 -6.67 -10.43
CA ILE A 108 -7.82 -6.58 -11.90
C ILE A 108 -6.60 -5.96 -12.58
N TRP A 109 -5.76 -5.27 -11.81
CA TRP A 109 -4.51 -4.71 -12.28
C TRP A 109 -3.51 -4.62 -11.12
N SER A 110 -2.23 -4.70 -11.43
CA SER A 110 -1.15 -4.51 -10.47
C SER A 110 0.07 -3.88 -11.13
N TRP A 111 0.81 -3.12 -10.35
CA TRP A 111 2.12 -2.60 -10.70
C TRP A 111 3.10 -2.77 -9.55
N GLU A 112 4.34 -3.05 -9.90
CA GLU A 112 5.42 -3.29 -8.95
C GLU A 112 6.67 -2.49 -9.35
N PRO A 113 7.39 -1.87 -8.40
CA PRO A 113 8.64 -1.18 -8.72
C PRO A 113 9.71 -2.11 -9.32
N ALA A 114 9.61 -3.42 -9.10
CA ALA A 114 10.49 -4.44 -9.69
C ALA A 114 10.34 -4.55 -11.23
N GLN A 115 9.28 -3.98 -11.81
CA GLN A 115 9.09 -3.91 -13.26
C GLN A 115 9.91 -2.79 -13.92
N ILE A 116 10.47 -1.85 -13.14
CA ILE A 116 11.34 -0.80 -13.65
C ILE A 116 12.73 -1.38 -13.96
N ASN A 117 13.29 -1.00 -15.10
CA ASN A 117 14.73 -1.19 -15.35
C ASN A 117 15.49 -0.01 -14.72
N TRP A 118 16.06 -0.23 -13.54
CA TRP A 118 16.69 0.83 -12.76
C TRP A 118 18.02 1.30 -13.32
N THR A 119 18.71 0.45 -14.11
CA THR A 119 19.89 0.85 -14.88
C THR A 119 19.58 1.91 -15.92
N LYS A 120 18.36 1.92 -16.48
CA LYS A 120 17.92 3.00 -17.39
C LYS A 120 17.59 4.29 -16.65
N VAL A 121 17.20 4.20 -15.38
CA VAL A 121 16.92 5.36 -14.52
C VAL A 121 18.22 6.00 -14.06
N ASN A 122 19.17 5.20 -13.58
CA ASN A 122 20.52 5.62 -13.24
C ASN A 122 21.55 4.68 -13.90
N PRO A 123 22.28 5.14 -14.93
CA PRO A 123 23.29 4.33 -15.62
C PRO A 123 24.47 3.86 -14.76
N GLU A 124 24.67 4.41 -13.55
CA GLU A 124 25.68 3.93 -12.59
C GLU A 124 25.25 2.65 -11.88
N TRP A 125 23.95 2.32 -11.91
CA TRP A 125 23.41 1.09 -11.33
C TRP A 125 23.41 0.00 -12.40
N ASP A 126 24.37 -0.91 -12.32
CA ASP A 126 24.42 -2.06 -13.23
C ASP A 126 23.23 -3.03 -13.04
N SER A 127 23.22 -4.12 -13.80
CA SER A 127 22.15 -5.12 -13.73
C SER A 127 22.05 -5.79 -12.36
N ASP A 128 23.10 -5.76 -11.55
CA ASP A 128 23.20 -6.48 -10.28
C ASP A 128 22.82 -5.57 -9.10
N HIS A 129 22.66 -4.26 -9.34
CA HIS A 129 22.20 -3.30 -8.35
C HIS A 129 20.91 -3.77 -7.64
N TYR A 130 20.83 -3.50 -6.34
CA TYR A 130 19.76 -3.97 -5.45
C TYR A 130 18.34 -3.69 -5.97
N TYR A 131 18.07 -2.53 -6.57
CA TYR A 131 16.73 -2.24 -7.12
C TYR A 131 16.34 -3.09 -8.34
N ASN A 132 17.32 -3.61 -9.08
CA ASN A 132 17.08 -4.58 -10.16
C ASN A 132 16.91 -6.01 -9.61
N ASN A 133 17.44 -6.31 -8.41
CA ASN A 133 17.41 -7.64 -7.79
C ASN A 133 17.07 -7.55 -6.29
N PRO A 134 15.89 -7.02 -5.92
CA PRO A 134 15.54 -6.86 -4.52
C PRO A 134 15.41 -8.25 -3.87
N SER A 135 16.17 -8.46 -2.79
CA SER A 135 16.21 -9.74 -2.06
C SER A 135 15.43 -9.71 -0.74
N THR A 136 14.86 -8.55 -0.38
CA THR A 136 14.06 -8.34 0.82
C THR A 136 12.61 -8.01 0.46
N TYR A 137 11.69 -8.36 1.34
CA TYR A 137 10.33 -7.85 1.29
C TYR A 137 10.28 -6.41 1.78
N ASP A 138 9.22 -5.68 1.44
CA ASP A 138 9.09 -4.25 1.80
C ASP A 138 10.29 -3.37 1.40
N TRP A 139 11.08 -3.80 0.39
CA TRP A 139 12.29 -3.10 -0.03
C TRP A 139 12.00 -1.68 -0.52
N SER A 140 10.86 -1.51 -1.19
CA SER A 140 10.42 -0.23 -1.72
C SER A 140 9.81 0.66 -0.64
N HIS A 141 9.16 0.02 0.34
CA HIS A 141 8.27 0.65 1.30
C HIS A 141 7.37 1.70 0.64
N LEU A 142 6.78 1.33 -0.50
CA LEU A 142 5.88 2.24 -1.20
C LEU A 142 4.68 2.51 -0.31
N ASN A 143 4.43 3.77 -0.03
CA ASN A 143 3.55 4.18 1.06
C ASN A 143 2.37 5.03 0.60
N ASP A 144 2.37 5.46 -0.67
CA ASP A 144 1.38 6.38 -1.22
C ASP A 144 1.26 6.17 -2.74
N VAL A 145 0.08 6.39 -3.27
CA VAL A 145 -0.33 6.34 -4.66
C VAL A 145 -1.46 7.34 -4.89
N ASP A 146 -1.17 8.43 -5.59
CA ASP A 146 -2.19 9.35 -6.08
C ASP A 146 -2.64 8.95 -7.49
N PHE A 147 -3.92 9.17 -7.80
CA PHE A 147 -4.47 8.94 -9.14
C PHE A 147 -4.95 10.25 -9.79
N LYS A 148 -4.68 10.38 -11.10
CA LYS A 148 -5.25 11.44 -11.92
C LYS A 148 -5.67 10.93 -13.29
N GLN A 149 -6.93 11.17 -13.62
CA GLN A 149 -7.47 10.94 -14.96
C GLN A 149 -7.29 12.19 -15.82
N TYR A 150 -6.67 12.01 -16.99
CA TYR A 150 -6.64 12.99 -18.07
C TYR A 150 -7.60 12.58 -19.18
N SER A 151 -7.81 13.46 -20.17
CA SER A 151 -8.76 13.22 -21.26
C SER A 151 -8.44 12.00 -22.13
N THR A 152 -7.16 11.63 -22.24
CA THR A 152 -6.70 10.54 -23.13
C THR A 152 -5.89 9.46 -22.43
N TRP A 153 -5.57 9.63 -21.15
CA TRP A 153 -4.75 8.69 -20.39
C TRP A 153 -4.96 8.88 -18.88
N ASN A 154 -4.59 7.87 -18.11
CA ASN A 154 -4.59 7.90 -16.65
C ASN A 154 -3.15 7.89 -16.14
N SER A 155 -2.91 8.54 -15.00
CA SER A 155 -1.61 8.55 -14.34
C SER A 155 -1.74 8.17 -12.87
N CYS A 156 -0.76 7.44 -12.37
CA CYS A 156 -0.53 7.31 -10.93
C CYS A 156 0.78 8.03 -10.57
N LEU A 157 0.81 8.70 -9.42
CA LEU A 157 2.04 9.16 -8.78
C LEU A 157 2.26 8.27 -7.56
N ILE A 158 3.39 7.57 -7.50
CA ILE A 158 3.65 6.58 -6.45
C ILE A 158 4.85 7.05 -5.62
N SER A 159 4.69 7.08 -4.30
CA SER A 159 5.77 7.36 -3.36
C SER A 159 6.48 6.07 -2.97
N ILE A 160 7.74 5.95 -3.37
CA ILE A 160 8.63 4.86 -2.96
C ILE A 160 9.50 5.38 -1.82
N ARG A 161 9.15 5.06 -0.56
CA ARG A 161 9.78 5.67 0.61
C ARG A 161 11.25 5.33 0.76
N ASN A 162 11.65 4.10 0.40
CA ASN A 162 13.02 3.64 0.56
C ASN A 162 13.91 3.91 -0.66
N PHE A 163 13.54 4.87 -1.51
CA PHE A 163 14.27 5.26 -2.71
C PHE A 163 15.43 6.22 -2.38
N ASP A 164 16.48 5.71 -1.74
CA ASP A 164 17.75 6.39 -1.41
C ASP A 164 18.60 5.61 -0.40
N ASN A 165 18.06 4.53 0.17
CA ASN A 165 18.79 3.64 1.06
C ASN A 165 19.94 2.98 0.30
N SER A 166 21.12 3.58 0.42
CA SER A 166 22.42 3.10 -0.05
C SER A 166 22.87 1.80 0.65
N LYS A 167 21.96 0.87 0.95
CA LYS A 167 22.28 -0.50 1.38
C LYS A 167 22.83 -1.37 0.23
N GLY A 168 23.34 -0.74 -0.83
CA GLY A 168 24.39 -1.34 -1.64
C GLY A 168 25.65 -1.42 -0.78
N PHE A 169 25.80 -2.52 -0.05
CA PHE A 169 27.12 -2.92 0.39
C PHE A 169 28.01 -2.96 -0.85
N CYS A 170 28.97 -2.03 -0.94
CA CYS A 170 30.13 -2.22 -1.79
C CYS A 170 30.76 -3.56 -1.40
N SER A 171 30.66 -4.55 -2.28
CA SER A 171 31.52 -5.73 -2.29
C SER A 171 32.79 -5.43 -3.08
#